data_AF-A0A353ZSR8-F1
#
_entry.id   AF-A0A353ZSR8-F1
#
_cell.length_a   1.000
_cell.length_b   1.000
_cell.length_c   1.000
_cell.angle_alpha   90.00
_cell.angle_beta   90.00
_cell.angle_gamma   90.00
#
_symmetry.space_group_name_H-M   'P 1'
#
loop_
_entity.id
_entity.type
_entity.pdbx_description
1 polymer ?
#
loop_
_entity_poly.entity_id
_entity_poly.type
_entity_poly.pdbx_seq_one_letter_code
_entity_poly.pdbx_strand_id
1 'polypeptide(L)'
;MGVRNRHLALKENRQTKLKVTANTRDGLAAARARGRTGGRRPKLAPDQAHHAQQLYDAGDHTVQRIADLLQVPRSTIYGHLNKTRIGRRPTPAP
;
A
#
# COMPACT_ATOMS: atom_id res chain seq x y z
N MET A 1 22.32 -31.08 40.09
CA MET A 1 23.11 -30.19 39.19
C MET A 1 22.42 -30.08 37.83
N GLY A 2 21.45 -29.17 37.60
CA GLY A 2 20.69 -29.22 36.32
C GLY A 2 19.84 -28.02 35.90
N VAL A 3 19.97 -26.86 36.55
CA VAL A 3 19.12 -25.68 36.24
C VAL A 3 19.84 -24.56 35.49
N ARG A 4 21.16 -24.66 35.28
CA ARG A 4 21.96 -23.58 34.64
C ARG A 4 21.87 -23.53 33.10
N ASN A 5 21.39 -24.58 32.44
CA ASN A 5 21.46 -24.66 30.96
C ASN A 5 20.30 -23.93 30.24
N ARG A 6 19.11 -23.81 30.85
CA ARG A 6 17.95 -23.18 30.19
C ARG A 6 18.09 -21.66 30.02
N HIS A 7 18.74 -20.99 30.97
CA HIS A 7 18.86 -19.53 30.94
C HIS A 7 19.89 -19.05 29.90
N LEU A 8 20.98 -19.80 29.69
CA LEU A 8 21.96 -19.50 28.64
C LEU A 8 21.35 -19.68 27.24
N ALA A 9 20.64 -20.79 27.00
CA ALA A 9 20.01 -21.07 25.72
C ALA A 9 18.94 -20.04 25.31
N LEU A 10 18.18 -19.50 26.27
CA LEU A 10 17.23 -18.40 26.01
C LEU A 10 17.93 -17.09 25.64
N LYS A 11 19.08 -16.80 26.24
CA LYS A 11 19.91 -15.62 25.89
C LYS A 11 20.51 -15.77 24.50
N GLU A 12 21.05 -16.93 24.17
CA GLU A 12 21.60 -17.24 22.84
C GLU A 12 20.53 -17.15 21.74
N ASN A 13 19.33 -17.71 21.97
CA ASN A 13 18.20 -17.62 21.04
C ASN A 13 17.67 -16.19 20.85
N ARG A 14 17.73 -15.35 21.88
CA ARG A 14 17.36 -13.94 21.76
C ARG A 14 18.41 -13.17 20.95
N GLN A 15 19.69 -13.47 21.21
CA GLN A 15 20.81 -12.79 20.54
C GLN A 15 20.90 -13.12 19.05
N THR A 16 20.58 -14.35 18.64
CA THR A 16 20.51 -14.72 17.22
C THR A 16 19.35 -14.02 16.50
N LYS A 17 18.14 -13.99 17.09
CA LYS A 17 16.98 -13.26 16.52
C LYS A 17 17.26 -11.76 16.35
N LEU A 18 17.90 -11.13 17.33
CA LEU A 18 18.26 -9.72 17.27
C LEU A 18 19.23 -9.43 16.12
N LYS A 19 20.25 -10.26 15.91
CA LYS A 19 21.21 -10.10 14.79
C LYS A 19 20.54 -10.20 13.42
N VAL A 20 19.63 -11.16 13.22
CA VAL A 20 18.91 -11.30 11.94
C VAL A 20 18.04 -10.08 11.64
N THR A 21 17.35 -9.55 12.66
CA THR A 21 16.51 -8.36 12.47
C THR A 21 17.32 -7.10 12.19
N ALA A 22 18.46 -6.91 12.85
CA ALA A 22 19.37 -5.80 12.59
C ALA A 22 19.90 -5.84 11.14
N ASN A 23 20.47 -6.97 10.73
CA ASN A 23 21.03 -7.13 9.38
C ASN A 23 19.96 -6.97 8.28
N THR A 24 18.72 -7.43 8.55
CA THR A 24 17.60 -7.25 7.62
C THR A 24 17.23 -5.77 7.47
N ARG A 25 17.22 -5.01 8.57
CA ARG A 25 16.95 -3.57 8.54
C ARG A 25 18.03 -2.82 7.79
N ASP A 26 19.29 -3.17 8.00
CA ASP A 26 20.43 -2.57 7.31
C ASP A 26 20.37 -2.84 5.80
N GLY A 27 20.05 -4.08 5.41
CA GLY A 27 19.83 -4.45 4.00
C GLY A 27 18.66 -3.68 3.36
N LEU A 28 17.55 -3.52 4.09
CA LEU A 28 16.41 -2.71 3.64
C LEU A 28 16.77 -1.21 3.52
N ALA A 29 17.57 -0.67 4.45
CA ALA A 29 18.06 0.70 4.38
C ALA A 29 18.96 0.91 3.16
N ALA A 30 19.90 0.00 2.92
CA ALA A 30 20.76 0.03 1.72
C ALA A 30 19.97 -0.13 0.41
N ALA A 31 18.88 -0.91 0.41
CA ALA A 31 17.99 -1.00 -0.76
C ALA A 31 17.22 0.31 -1.01
N ARG A 32 16.71 0.96 0.04
CA ARG A 32 16.02 2.26 -0.06
C ARG A 32 16.96 3.37 -0.51
N ALA A 33 18.20 3.41 0.02
CA ALA A 33 19.22 4.36 -0.40
C ALA A 33 19.56 4.23 -1.90
N ARG A 34 19.44 3.02 -2.46
CA ARG A 34 19.57 2.75 -3.90
C ARG A 34 18.29 3.05 -4.71
N GLY A 35 17.28 3.68 -4.11
CA GLY A 35 16.05 4.08 -4.79
C GLY A 35 14.96 3.00 -4.88
N ARG A 36 15.09 1.87 -4.17
CA ARG A 36 14.00 0.89 -4.13
C ARG A 36 12.87 1.35 -3.21
N THR A 37 11.73 1.68 -3.80
CA THR A 37 10.47 1.85 -3.07
C THR A 37 9.87 0.48 -2.78
N GLY A 38 10.04 -0.01 -1.55
CA GLY A 38 9.40 -1.25 -1.09
C GLY A 38 7.89 -1.10 -0.86
N GLY A 39 7.21 -2.22 -0.61
CA GLY A 39 5.78 -2.25 -0.30
C GLY A 39 4.94 -2.97 -1.35
N ARG A 40 3.62 -3.00 -1.13
CA ARG A 40 2.67 -3.58 -2.09
C ARG A 40 2.53 -2.65 -3.29
N ARG A 41 2.60 -3.21 -4.50
CA ARG A 41 2.33 -2.44 -5.72
C ARG A 41 0.91 -1.83 -5.67
N PRO A 42 0.74 -0.56 -6.07
CA PRO A 42 -0.58 0.04 -6.23
C PRO A 42 -1.47 -0.80 -7.13
N LYS A 43 -2.78 -0.79 -6.86
CA LYS A 43 -3.78 -1.51 -7.68
C LYS A 43 -4.13 -0.77 -8.97
N LEU A 44 -3.87 0.53 -9.02
CA LEU A 44 -4.05 1.38 -10.20
C LEU A 44 -2.69 1.96 -10.60
N ALA A 45 -2.38 1.90 -11.88
CA ALA A 45 -1.31 2.69 -12.46
C ALA A 45 -1.67 4.20 -12.41
N PRO A 46 -0.68 5.12 -12.43
CA PRO A 46 -0.94 6.55 -12.42
C PRO A 46 -1.92 7.00 -13.52
N ASP A 47 -1.78 6.45 -14.72
CA ASP A 47 -2.65 6.77 -15.86
C ASP A 47 -4.08 6.28 -15.64
N GLN A 48 -4.25 5.12 -15.00
CA GLN A 48 -5.57 4.58 -14.67
C GLN A 48 -6.26 5.43 -13.59
N ALA A 49 -5.50 5.96 -12.62
CA ALA A 49 -6.02 6.89 -11.62
C ALA A 49 -6.46 8.21 -12.26
N HIS A 50 -5.67 8.74 -13.20
CA HIS A 50 -6.04 9.93 -13.97
C HIS A 50 -7.31 9.70 -14.79
N HIS A 51 -7.40 8.56 -15.48
CA HIS A 51 -8.58 8.19 -16.24
C HIS A 51 -9.83 8.02 -15.36
N ALA A 52 -9.69 7.37 -14.20
CA ALA A 52 -10.77 7.25 -13.21
C ALA A 52 -11.29 8.61 -12.75
N GLN A 53 -10.38 9.56 -12.55
CA GLN A 53 -10.72 10.92 -12.17
C GLN A 53 -11.46 11.68 -13.28
N GLN A 54 -11.03 11.54 -14.54
CA GLN A 54 -11.72 12.15 -15.69
C GLN A 54 -13.15 11.61 -15.82
N LEU A 55 -13.34 10.30 -15.67
CA LEU A 55 -14.68 9.69 -15.70
C LEU A 55 -15.56 10.16 -14.54
N TYR A 56 -14.97 10.38 -13.36
CA TYR A 56 -15.68 10.94 -12.22
C TYR A 56 -16.07 12.40 -12.45
N ASP A 57 -15.16 13.20 -13.01
CA ASP A 57 -15.35 14.62 -13.31
C ASP A 57 -16.35 14.84 -14.45
N ALA A 58 -16.46 13.91 -15.40
CA ALA A 58 -17.47 13.95 -16.47
C ALA A 58 -18.89 13.77 -15.91
N GLY A 59 -19.06 13.07 -14.77
CA GLY A 59 -20.35 12.87 -14.12
C GLY A 59 -21.22 11.76 -14.73
N ASP A 60 -20.97 11.36 -15.99
CA ASP A 60 -21.74 10.38 -16.77
C ASP A 60 -21.70 8.95 -16.21
N HIS A 61 -20.65 8.60 -15.46
CA HIS A 61 -20.45 7.26 -14.94
C HIS A 61 -20.58 7.23 -13.42
N THR A 62 -21.27 6.21 -12.89
CA THR A 62 -21.26 5.96 -11.44
C THR A 62 -19.90 5.44 -11.00
N VAL A 63 -19.53 5.67 -9.74
CA VAL A 63 -18.27 5.13 -9.17
C VAL A 63 -18.21 3.61 -9.27
N GLN A 64 -19.36 2.92 -9.17
CA GLN A 64 -19.43 1.47 -9.40
C GLN A 64 -19.01 1.13 -10.83
N ARG A 65 -19.58 1.81 -11.83
CA ARG A 65 -19.27 1.55 -13.23
C ARG A 65 -17.79 1.81 -13.55
N ILE A 66 -17.21 2.89 -13.00
CA ILE A 66 -15.78 3.19 -13.15
C ILE A 66 -14.91 2.08 -12.52
N ALA A 67 -15.32 1.59 -11.35
CA ALA A 67 -14.63 0.49 -10.66
C ALA A 67 -14.67 -0.81 -11.48
N ASP A 68 -15.81 -1.13 -12.08
CA ASP A 68 -16.00 -2.31 -12.91
C ASP A 68 -15.15 -2.21 -14.20
N LEU A 69 -15.13 -1.04 -14.85
CA LEU A 69 -14.31 -0.77 -16.05
C LEU A 69 -12.81 -0.96 -15.78
N LEU A 70 -12.35 -0.55 -14.59
CA LEU A 70 -10.96 -0.66 -14.18
C LEU A 70 -10.65 -1.98 -13.44
N GLN A 71 -11.63 -2.87 -13.29
CA GLN A 71 -11.54 -4.14 -12.55
C GLN A 71 -10.93 -3.99 -11.14
N VAL A 72 -11.28 -2.92 -10.44
CA VAL A 72 -10.83 -2.66 -9.07
C VAL A 72 -12.01 -2.47 -8.13
N PRO A 73 -11.86 -2.74 -6.83
CA PRO A 73 -12.91 -2.44 -5.86
C PRO A 73 -13.23 -0.94 -5.83
N ARG A 74 -14.50 -0.57 -5.56
CA ARG A 74 -14.93 0.83 -5.39
C ARG A 74 -14.08 1.62 -4.38
N SER A 75 -13.65 0.96 -3.31
CA SER A 75 -12.77 1.58 -2.30
C SER A 75 -11.43 2.03 -2.90
N THR A 76 -10.92 1.30 -3.90
CA THR A 76 -9.70 1.67 -4.61
C THR A 76 -9.91 2.94 -5.43
N ILE A 77 -11.07 3.08 -6.08
CA ILE A 77 -11.42 4.31 -6.80
C ILE A 77 -11.46 5.51 -5.85
N TYR A 78 -12.23 5.45 -4.77
CA TYR A 78 -12.28 6.55 -3.79
C TYR A 78 -10.92 6.92 -3.20
N GLY A 79 -10.02 5.94 -3.03
CA GLY A 79 -8.66 6.18 -2.58
C GLY A 79 -7.78 6.97 -3.56
N HIS A 80 -8.11 6.95 -4.85
CA HIS A 80 -7.35 7.63 -5.91
C HIS A 80 -8.05 8.87 -6.48
N LEU A 81 -9.29 9.15 -6.08
CA LEU A 81 -9.99 10.38 -6.44
C LEU A 81 -9.48 11.57 -5.62
N ASN A 82 -9.45 12.74 -6.25
CA ASN A 82 -9.12 14.01 -5.61
C ASN A 82 -10.19 14.36 -4.57
N LYS A 83 -9.80 14.37 -3.30
CA LYS A 83 -10.67 14.63 -2.15
C LYS A 83 -11.43 15.96 -2.23
N THR A 84 -10.87 16.97 -2.88
CA THR A 84 -11.53 18.28 -3.07
C THR A 84 -12.69 18.22 -4.07
N ARG A 85 -12.66 17.23 -4.98
CA ARG A 85 -13.72 17.02 -5.99
C ARG A 85 -14.81 16.07 -5.50
N ILE A 86 -14.51 15.22 -4.52
CA ILE A 86 -15.49 14.34 -3.88
C ILE A 86 -16.53 15.21 -3.17
N GLY A 87 -17.76 15.23 -3.68
CA GLY A 87 -18.88 16.04 -3.15
C GLY A 87 -19.27 17.23 -4.04
N ARG A 88 -18.39 17.68 -4.95
CA ARG A 88 -18.72 18.64 -6.02
C ARG A 88 -19.18 17.97 -7.31
N ARG A 89 -19.69 16.74 -7.22
CA ARG A 89 -20.01 15.93 -8.41
C ARG A 89 -20.87 16.79 -9.36
N PRO A 90 -20.40 17.07 -10.59
CA PRO A 90 -21.23 17.76 -11.56
C PRO A 90 -22.46 16.90 -11.80
N THR A 91 -23.62 17.55 -11.79
CA THR A 91 -24.91 16.88 -12.01
C THR A 91 -24.81 16.07 -13.29
N PRO A 92 -25.14 14.77 -13.28
CA PRO A 92 -25.12 13.97 -14.50
C PRO A 92 -26.00 14.65 -15.55
N ALA A 93 -25.52 14.69 -16.80
CA ALA A 93 -26.30 15.20 -17.91
C ALA A 93 -27.66 14.45 -17.98
N PRO A 94 -28.76 15.15 -18.30
CA PRO A 94 -30.10 14.58 -18.30
C PRO A 94 -30.26 13.41 -19.28
#